data_AF-A0A1V4QEB9-F1
#
_entry.id   AF-A0A1V4QEB9-F1
#
_cell.length_a   1.000
_cell.length_b   1.000
_cell.length_c   1.000
_cell.angle_alpha   90.00
_cell.angle_beta   90.00
_cell.angle_gamma   90.00
#
_symmetry.space_group_name_H-M   'P 1'
#
loop_
_entity.id
_entity.type
_entity.pdbx_description
1 polymer ?
#
loop_
_entity_poly.entity_id
_entity_poly.type
_entity_poly.pdbx_seq_one_letter_code
_entity_poly.pdbx_strand_id
1 'polypeptide(L)'
;MSAYNIGDIDNGLEIDKILKMAHRYSKYSAGDCLGCWAAKVCGVCFSHAVRNNDFDINRKREYCKQSLASKHNDLVIYATIMEQNPRAFDFANEMVII
;
A
#
# COMPACT_ATOMS: atom_id res chain seq x y z
N MET A 1 -11.91 11.59 -4.95
CA MET A 1 -11.01 10.59 -5.56
C MET A 1 -9.84 11.33 -6.16
N SER A 2 -8.65 11.27 -5.55
CA SER A 2 -7.45 11.97 -6.04
C SER A 2 -6.73 11.06 -7.05
N ALA A 3 -7.23 11.01 -8.28
CA ALA A 3 -6.57 10.29 -9.36
C ALA A 3 -5.44 11.15 -9.95
N TYR A 4 -4.27 10.54 -10.21
CA TYR A 4 -3.22 11.18 -11.00
C TYR A 4 -3.62 11.09 -12.47
N ASN A 5 -3.73 12.21 -13.15
CA ASN A 5 -4.05 12.28 -14.57
C ASN A 5 -2.84 11.78 -15.38
N ILE A 6 -3.08 10.76 -16.19
CA ILE A 6 -2.06 10.09 -17.01
C ILE A 6 -2.23 10.34 -18.51
N GLY A 7 -3.12 11.25 -18.88
CA GLY A 7 -3.50 11.54 -20.26
C GLY A 7 -5.02 11.68 -20.41
N ASP A 8 -5.49 11.55 -21.65
CA ASP A 8 -6.90 11.66 -22.03
C ASP A 8 -7.23 10.73 -23.22
N ILE A 9 -8.50 10.63 -23.58
CA ILE A 9 -8.97 9.70 -24.62
C ILE A 9 -8.58 10.14 -26.03
N ASP A 10 -8.40 11.44 -26.26
CA ASP A 10 -8.14 12.02 -27.58
C ASP A 10 -6.64 11.95 -27.92
N ASN A 11 -5.78 12.15 -26.92
CA ASN A 11 -4.32 12.19 -27.08
C ASN A 11 -3.62 10.92 -26.57
N GLY A 12 -4.34 10.05 -25.85
CA GLY A 12 -3.79 8.85 -25.26
C GLY A 12 -3.01 9.09 -23.97
N LEU A 13 -2.14 8.13 -23.63
CA LEU A 13 -1.35 8.16 -22.40
C LEU A 13 -0.08 9.01 -22.54
N GLU A 14 0.15 9.89 -21.56
CA GLU A 14 1.37 10.68 -21.45
C GLU A 14 2.49 9.85 -20.82
N ILE A 15 3.12 8.98 -21.61
CA ILE A 15 4.11 7.98 -21.12
C ILE A 15 5.25 8.62 -20.31
N ASP A 16 5.83 9.72 -20.79
CA ASP A 16 6.94 10.39 -20.09
C ASP A 16 6.53 10.90 -18.70
N LYS A 17 5.29 11.37 -18.56
CA LYS A 17 4.73 11.84 -17.29
C LYS A 17 4.54 10.67 -16.33
N ILE A 18 3.99 9.55 -16.82
CA ILE A 18 3.85 8.31 -16.05
C ILE A 18 5.21 7.80 -15.57
N LEU A 19 6.22 7.74 -16.45
CA LEU A 19 7.56 7.28 -16.08
C LEU A 19 8.22 8.19 -15.04
N LYS A 20 8.16 9.52 -15.24
CA LYS A 20 8.68 10.51 -14.26
C LYS A 20 8.03 10.33 -12.89
N MET A 21 6.72 10.13 -12.85
CA MET A 21 5.97 9.87 -11.62
C MET A 21 6.38 8.55 -10.97
N ALA A 22 6.52 7.47 -11.74
CA ALA A 22 6.90 6.15 -11.23
C ALA A 22 8.30 6.17 -10.62
N HIS A 23 9.26 6.78 -11.31
CA HIS A 23 10.61 6.98 -10.79
C HIS A 23 10.62 7.82 -9.52
N ARG A 24 9.83 8.89 -9.48
CA ARG A 24 9.69 9.74 -8.30
C ARG A 24 9.17 8.94 -7.10
N TYR A 25 8.06 8.22 -7.29
CA TYR A 25 7.48 7.37 -6.25
C TYR A 25 8.48 6.34 -5.72
N SER A 26 9.15 5.60 -6.61
CA SER A 26 10.13 4.58 -6.25
C SER A 26 11.31 5.18 -5.49
N LYS A 27 11.88 6.29 -5.97
CA LYS A 27 13.02 6.97 -5.35
C LYS A 27 12.71 7.43 -3.93
N TYR A 28 11.59 8.11 -3.72
CA TYR A 28 11.24 8.62 -2.39
C TYR A 28 10.71 7.54 -1.46
N SER A 29 10.05 6.51 -2.00
CA SER A 29 9.56 5.40 -1.19
C SER A 29 10.67 4.45 -0.75
N ALA A 30 11.75 4.31 -1.53
CA ALA A 30 12.84 3.39 -1.23
C ALA A 30 13.42 3.60 0.18
N GLY A 31 13.61 4.86 0.59
CA GLY A 31 14.14 5.20 1.91
C GLY A 31 13.27 4.75 3.08
N ASP A 32 11.95 4.74 2.89
CA ASP A 32 11.00 4.33 3.94
C ASP A 32 10.67 2.82 3.86
N CYS A 33 10.62 2.26 2.64
CA CYS A 33 10.02 0.95 2.39
C CYS A 33 11.02 -0.21 2.32
N LEU A 34 12.26 -0.01 1.88
CA LEU A 34 13.21 -1.12 1.66
C LEU A 34 13.59 -1.85 2.96
N GLY A 35 13.62 -1.13 4.09
CA GLY A 35 13.89 -1.69 5.42
C GLY A 35 12.65 -1.89 6.29
N CYS A 36 11.44 -1.72 5.74
CA CYS A 36 10.23 -1.75 6.53
C CYS A 36 9.84 -3.19 6.90
N TRP A 37 9.65 -3.45 8.19
CA TRP A 37 9.24 -4.77 8.70
C TRP A 37 7.88 -5.23 8.16
N ALA A 38 6.99 -4.29 7.83
CA ALA A 38 5.65 -4.58 7.33
C ALA A 38 5.56 -4.64 5.80
N ALA A 39 6.66 -4.52 5.05
CA ALA A 39 6.64 -4.36 3.60
C ALA A 39 5.86 -5.47 2.86
N LYS A 40 5.88 -6.70 3.38
CA LYS A 40 5.18 -7.87 2.80
C LYS A 40 3.67 -7.90 3.04
N VAL A 41 3.19 -7.14 4.02
CA VAL A 41 1.77 -7.07 4.41
C VAL A 41 1.21 -5.65 4.29
N CYS A 42 1.97 -4.73 3.70
CA CYS A 42 1.62 -3.33 3.58
C CYS A 42 0.53 -3.11 2.51
N GLY A 43 -0.45 -2.26 2.82
CA GLY A 43 -1.48 -1.83 1.87
C GLY A 43 -1.25 -0.43 1.28
N VAL A 44 -0.21 0.28 1.70
CA VAL A 44 0.05 1.66 1.25
C VAL A 44 0.74 1.64 -0.11
N CYS A 45 0.10 2.28 -1.08
CA CYS A 45 0.53 2.33 -2.46
C CYS A 45 0.56 3.76 -3.00
N PHE A 46 0.87 3.89 -4.30
CA PHE A 46 0.93 5.18 -4.99
C PHE A 46 -0.34 6.02 -4.84
N SER A 47 -1.55 5.44 -4.90
CA SER A 47 -2.80 6.20 -4.80
C SER A 47 -2.95 6.96 -3.48
N HIS A 48 -2.35 6.45 -2.40
CA HIS A 48 -2.33 7.13 -1.11
C HIS A 48 -1.39 8.35 -1.10
N ALA A 49 -0.41 8.37 -1.99
CA ALA A 49 0.55 9.45 -2.14
C ALA A 49 0.07 10.57 -3.07
N VAL A 50 -1.04 10.41 -3.80
CA VAL A 50 -1.49 11.43 -4.77
C VAL A 50 -2.32 12.51 -4.07
N ARG A 51 -1.94 13.77 -4.30
CA ARG A 51 -2.69 14.96 -3.90
C ARG A 51 -2.60 16.01 -5.00
N ASN A 52 -3.74 16.58 -5.40
CA ASN A 52 -3.79 17.65 -6.40
C ASN A 52 -3.02 17.33 -7.70
N ASN A 53 -3.15 16.10 -8.19
CA ASN A 53 -2.46 15.63 -9.39
C ASN A 53 -0.91 15.62 -9.29
N ASP A 54 -0.37 15.54 -8.07
CA ASP A 54 1.07 15.35 -7.85
C ASP A 54 1.32 14.33 -6.74
N PHE A 55 2.55 13.86 -6.68
CA PHE A 55 3.06 12.97 -5.65
C PHE A 55 3.44 13.76 -4.39
N ASP A 56 2.84 13.38 -3.27
CA ASP A 56 3.07 13.92 -1.93
C ASP A 56 3.56 12.80 -1.00
N ILE A 57 4.87 12.78 -0.73
CA ILE A 57 5.50 11.81 0.16
C ILE A 57 5.04 11.95 1.61
N ASN A 58 4.69 13.16 2.06
CA ASN A 58 4.25 13.37 3.45
C ASN A 58 2.88 12.75 3.66
N ARG A 59 1.97 12.95 2.70
CA ARG A 59 0.68 12.25 2.68
C ARG A 59 0.87 10.73 2.69
N LYS A 60 1.77 10.19 1.87
CA LYS A 60 2.09 8.74 1.92
C LYS A 60 2.55 8.31 3.32
N ARG A 61 3.41 9.09 3.97
CA ARG A 61 3.93 8.79 5.31
C ARG A 61 2.85 8.83 6.39
N GLU A 62 1.87 9.72 6.27
CA GLU A 62 0.70 9.74 7.15
C GLU A 62 -0.12 8.45 7.05
N TYR A 63 -0.39 7.98 5.82
CA TYR A 63 -1.02 6.67 5.60
C TYR A 63 -0.14 5.52 6.05
N CYS A 64 1.18 5.60 5.83
CA CYS A 64 2.14 4.61 6.28
C CYS A 64 2.08 4.41 7.80
N LYS A 65 2.06 5.50 8.58
CA LYS A 65 1.95 5.43 10.04
C LYS A 65 0.70 4.69 10.50
N GLN A 66 -0.45 4.99 9.88
CA GLN A 66 -1.72 4.33 10.20
C GLN A 66 -1.69 2.85 9.79
N SER A 67 -1.18 2.55 8.60
CA SER A 67 -1.03 1.18 8.11
C SER A 67 -0.10 0.36 9.00
N LEU A 68 1.01 0.92 9.49
CA LEU A 68 1.95 0.21 10.37
C LEU A 68 1.29 -0.15 11.71
N ALA A 69 0.54 0.78 12.29
CA ALA A 69 -0.21 0.52 13.52
C ALA A 69 -1.27 -0.57 13.32
N SER A 70 -2.01 -0.51 12.20
CA SER A 70 -2.98 -1.56 11.85
C SER A 70 -2.30 -2.91 11.66
N LYS A 71 -1.19 -2.99 10.91
CA LYS A 71 -0.49 -4.27 10.68
C LYS A 71 0.11 -4.85 11.94
N HIS A 72 0.57 -4.01 12.86
CA HIS A 72 1.01 -4.47 14.17
C HIS A 72 -0.14 -5.15 14.91
N ASN A 73 -1.29 -4.49 14.99
CA ASN A 73 -2.47 -5.05 15.67
C ASN A 73 -2.99 -6.31 14.99
N ASP A 74 -3.02 -6.35 13.65
CA ASP A 74 -3.41 -7.54 12.88
C ASP A 74 -2.53 -8.74 13.24
N LEU A 75 -1.22 -8.55 13.33
CA LEU A 75 -0.26 -9.61 13.71
C LEU A 75 -0.42 -10.04 15.16
N VAL A 76 -0.63 -9.10 16.09
CA VAL A 76 -0.90 -9.43 17.50
C VAL A 76 -2.16 -10.28 17.61
N ILE A 77 -3.26 -9.85 16.96
CA ILE A 77 -4.54 -10.58 16.99
C ILE A 77 -4.35 -11.98 16.39
N TYR A 78 -3.73 -12.08 15.23
CA TYR A 78 -3.46 -13.37 14.59
C TYR A 78 -2.65 -14.30 15.50
N ALA A 79 -1.55 -13.82 16.08
CA ALA A 79 -0.70 -14.61 16.95
C ALA A 79 -1.45 -15.07 18.22
N THR A 80 -2.18 -14.17 18.88
CA THR A 80 -2.97 -14.49 20.07
C THR A 80 -4.03 -15.55 19.79
N ILE A 81 -4.72 -15.46 18.65
CA ILE A 81 -5.71 -16.47 18.26
C ILE A 81 -5.03 -17.84 18.04
N MET A 82 -3.90 -17.87 17.35
CA MET A 82 -3.17 -19.10 17.05
C MET A 82 -2.53 -19.74 18.29
N GLU A 83 -2.07 -18.94 19.26
CA GLU A 83 -1.57 -19.42 20.55
C GLU A 83 -2.68 -20.08 21.38
N GLN A 84 -3.90 -19.54 21.34
CA GLN A 84 -5.05 -20.10 22.05
C GLN A 84 -5.62 -21.33 21.35
N ASN A 85 -5.66 -21.32 20.02
CA ASN A 85 -6.17 -22.41 19.20
C ASN A 85 -5.45 -22.46 17.84
N PRO A 86 -4.49 -23.40 17.65
CA PRO A 86 -3.77 -23.56 16.40
C PRO A 86 -4.63 -23.94 15.18
N ARG A 87 -5.89 -24.36 15.40
CA ARG A 87 -6.87 -24.73 14.35
C ARG A 87 -7.96 -23.67 14.15
N ALA A 88 -7.80 -22.47 14.73
CA ALA A 88 -8.81 -21.42 14.68
C ALA A 88 -9.20 -21.00 13.25
N PHE A 89 -8.29 -21.15 12.29
CA PHE A 89 -8.49 -20.78 10.89
C PHE A 89 -8.63 -21.97 9.94
N ASP A 90 -8.89 -23.20 10.43
CA ASP A 90 -9.07 -24.37 9.55
C ASP A 90 -10.19 -24.15 8.52
N PHE A 91 -11.24 -23.43 8.89
CA PHE A 91 -12.34 -23.05 8.00
C PHE A 91 -11.88 -22.23 6.78
N ALA A 92 -10.75 -21.52 6.89
CA ALA A 92 -10.24 -20.68 5.81
C ALA A 92 -9.66 -21.50 4.66
N ASN A 93 -9.29 -22.78 4.88
CA ASN A 93 -8.81 -23.67 3.82
C ASN A 93 -9.90 -23.99 2.78
N GLU A 94 -11.16 -23.90 3.17
CA GLU A 94 -12.32 -24.16 2.31
C GLU A 94 -12.90 -22.87 1.71
N MET A 95 -12.37 -21.71 2.09
CA MET A 95 -12.85 -20.43 1.58
C MET A 95 -12.43 -20.24 0.12
N VAL A 96 -13.43 -20.05 -0.74
CA VAL A 96 -13.23 -19.61 -2.12
C VAL A 96 -13.43 -18.11 -2.18
N ILE A 97 -12.40 -17.38 -2.60
CA ILE A 97 -12.54 -15.95 -2.93
C ILE A 97 -13.15 -15.89 -4.32
N ILE A 98 -14.42 -15.48 -4.38
CA ILE A 98 -15.21 -15.31 -5.63
C ILE A 98 -14.91 -13.94 -6.23
#